data_AF-A0A2E5NMK2-F1
#
_entry.id   AF-A0A2E5NMK2-F1
#
_cell.length_a   1.000
_cell.length_b   1.000
_cell.length_c   1.000
_cell.angle_alpha   90.00
_cell.angle_beta   90.00
_cell.angle_gamma   90.00
#
_symmetry.space_group_name_H-M   'P 1'
#
loop_
_entity.id
_entity.type
_entity.pdbx_description
1 polymer ?
#
loop_
_entity_poly.entity_id
_entity_poly.type
_entity_poly.pdbx_seq_one_letter_code
_entity_poly.pdbx_strand_id
1 'polypeptide(L)'
;MKAALEAGDEVVLSREMENPVLAFPLPAPLDDIVLRATFDPEVFLYHTMPNGFRHEFSHRLIHVSAEFDGTLVEVTFDDYQDWNESDYKADVLLPGRIVQKSDGTVVMDLTLSVSNTYNPYVVMPLPENL
;
A
#
# COMPACT_ATOMS: atom_id res chain seq x y z
N MET A 1 3.31 -4.27 -5.24
CA MET A 1 2.54 -4.61 -6.46
C MET A 1 3.36 -5.03 -7.67
N LYS A 2 4.68 -4.76 -7.76
CA LYS A 2 5.49 -5.29 -8.89
C LYS A 2 5.48 -6.83 -8.97
N ALA A 3 5.57 -7.50 -7.82
CA ALA A 3 5.47 -8.97 -7.73
C ALA A 3 4.12 -9.50 -8.28
N ALA A 4 2.99 -8.89 -7.93
CA ALA A 4 1.69 -9.27 -8.49
C ALA A 4 1.65 -9.07 -10.02
N LEU A 5 2.19 -7.98 -10.54
CA LEU A 5 2.27 -7.77 -11.98
C LEU A 5 3.13 -8.82 -12.68
N GLU A 6 4.21 -9.27 -12.04
CA GLU A 6 5.09 -10.32 -12.55
C GLU A 6 4.44 -11.71 -12.52
N ALA A 7 3.66 -12.00 -11.48
CA ALA A 7 2.90 -13.24 -11.35
C ALA A 7 1.82 -13.42 -12.43
N GLY A 8 1.35 -12.33 -13.05
CA GLY A 8 0.45 -12.39 -14.20
C GLY A 8 -0.84 -13.17 -13.92
N ASP A 9 -1.05 -14.27 -14.64
CA ASP A 9 -2.24 -15.12 -14.53
C ASP A 9 -2.31 -15.91 -13.21
N GLU A 10 -1.23 -15.95 -12.43
CA GLU A 10 -1.20 -16.60 -11.10
C GLU A 10 -1.74 -15.70 -9.98
N VAL A 11 -2.08 -14.45 -10.31
CA VAL A 11 -2.75 -13.54 -9.38
C VAL A 11 -4.21 -13.95 -9.20
N VAL A 12 -4.59 -14.19 -7.95
CA VAL A 12 -5.97 -14.49 -7.56
C VAL A 12 -6.56 -13.30 -6.83
N LEU A 13 -7.63 -12.75 -7.40
CA LEU A 13 -8.48 -11.76 -6.73
C LEU A 13 -9.67 -12.47 -6.06
N SER A 14 -9.88 -12.21 -4.77
CA SER A 14 -11.00 -12.75 -4.01
C SER A 14 -11.57 -11.72 -3.02
N ARG A 15 -12.55 -12.13 -2.22
CA ARG A 15 -13.10 -11.32 -1.12
C ARG A 15 -13.17 -12.15 0.16
N GLU A 16 -12.75 -11.56 1.28
CA GLU A 16 -12.85 -12.15 2.61
C GLU A 16 -13.53 -11.17 3.55
N MET A 17 -14.67 -11.54 4.14
CA MET A 17 -15.44 -10.65 5.03
C MET A 17 -15.66 -9.25 4.39
N GLU A 18 -16.04 -9.24 3.11
CA GLU A 18 -16.23 -8.06 2.24
C GLU A 18 -14.95 -7.35 1.75
N ASN A 19 -13.81 -7.58 2.39
CA ASN A 19 -12.53 -6.99 2.03
C ASN A 19 -11.97 -7.62 0.73
N PRO A 20 -11.54 -6.81 -0.25
CA PRO A 20 -10.79 -7.31 -1.40
C PRO A 20 -9.48 -7.96 -0.97
N VAL A 21 -9.16 -9.12 -1.52
CA VAL A 21 -7.89 -9.84 -1.26
C VAL A 21 -7.20 -10.16 -2.57
N LEU A 22 -5.94 -9.78 -2.66
CA LEU A 22 -5.03 -10.11 -3.76
C LEU A 22 -4.02 -11.15 -3.28
N ALA A 23 -4.03 -12.34 -3.87
CA ALA A 23 -3.07 -13.40 -3.57
C ALA A 23 -2.20 -13.69 -4.80
N PHE A 24 -0.89 -13.83 -4.61
CA PHE A 24 0.05 -14.11 -5.70
C PHE A 24 1.35 -14.71 -5.15
N PRO A 25 2.03 -15.57 -5.91
CA PRO A 25 3.36 -16.04 -5.55
C PRO A 25 4.39 -14.91 -5.62
N LEU A 26 5.38 -14.94 -4.74
CA LEU A 26 6.51 -14.01 -4.82
C LEU A 26 7.43 -14.38 -6.00
N PRO A 27 8.23 -13.45 -6.52
CA PRO A 27 9.23 -13.79 -7.53
C PRO A 27 10.29 -14.73 -6.98
N ALA A 28 10.92 -15.52 -7.86
CA ALA A 28 12.07 -16.34 -7.51
C ALA A 28 13.14 -15.51 -6.77
N PRO A 29 13.75 -16.04 -5.70
CA PRO A 29 13.74 -17.46 -5.30
C PRO A 29 12.64 -17.85 -4.29
N LEU A 30 11.59 -17.04 -4.12
CA LEU A 30 10.51 -17.27 -3.14
C LEU A 30 9.19 -17.65 -3.82
N ASP A 31 9.25 -18.24 -5.01
CA ASP A 31 8.09 -18.55 -5.87
C ASP A 31 7.19 -19.67 -5.33
N ASP A 32 7.62 -20.37 -4.29
CA ASP A 32 6.81 -21.27 -3.48
C ASP A 32 5.97 -20.54 -2.41
N ILE A 33 6.25 -19.27 -2.14
CA ILE A 33 5.56 -18.46 -1.12
C ILE A 33 4.46 -17.63 -1.75
N VAL A 34 3.23 -17.87 -1.31
CA VAL A 34 2.06 -17.06 -1.68
C VAL A 34 1.88 -15.93 -0.68
N LEU A 35 1.98 -14.69 -1.17
CA LEU A 35 1.62 -13.51 -0.41
C LEU A 35 0.15 -13.18 -0.61
N ARG A 36 -0.55 -12.89 0.48
CA ARG A 36 -1.94 -12.42 0.49
C ARG A 36 -1.97 -10.98 0.98
N ALA A 37 -2.57 -10.08 0.23
CA ALA A 37 -2.74 -8.68 0.57
C ALA A 37 -4.24 -8.37 0.65
N THR A 38 -4.70 -8.01 1.83
CA THR A 38 -6.10 -7.66 2.13
C THR A 38 -6.22 -6.15 2.19
N PHE A 39 -7.23 -5.62 1.51
CA PHE A 39 -7.49 -4.20 1.37
C PHE A 39 -8.78 -3.79 2.08
N ASP A 40 -8.80 -2.56 2.61
CA ASP A 40 -10.00 -1.91 3.12
C ASP A 40 -11.04 -1.75 1.98
N PRO A 41 -12.31 -2.11 2.17
CA PRO A 41 -13.32 -2.05 1.11
C PRO A 41 -13.72 -0.61 0.77
N GLU A 42 -13.43 0.36 1.63
CA GLU A 42 -13.65 1.78 1.36
C GLU A 42 -12.53 2.36 0.49
N VAL A 43 -12.93 3.06 -0.56
CA VAL A 43 -12.03 3.91 -1.34
C VAL A 43 -11.74 5.16 -0.53
N PHE A 44 -10.46 5.40 -0.25
CA PHE A 44 -10.05 6.44 0.69
C PHE A 44 -9.76 7.80 0.06
N LEU A 45 -9.62 7.87 -1.28
CA LEU A 45 -9.33 9.12 -1.96
C LEU A 45 -10.09 9.20 -3.29
N TYR A 46 -10.87 10.26 -3.41
CA TYR A 46 -11.58 10.63 -4.62
C TYR A 46 -11.04 11.96 -5.13
N HIS A 47 -10.61 12.01 -6.39
CA HIS A 47 -10.41 13.28 -7.07
C HIS A 47 -11.64 13.54 -7.93
N THR A 48 -12.31 14.66 -7.69
CA THR A 48 -13.41 15.10 -8.54
C THR A 48 -12.85 16.03 -9.59
N MET A 49 -12.82 15.59 -10.85
CA MET A 49 -12.41 16.42 -11.97
C MET A 49 -13.41 17.57 -12.21
N PRO A 50 -13.02 18.68 -12.86
CA PRO A 50 -13.91 19.81 -13.14
C PRO A 50 -15.19 19.47 -13.93
N ASN A 51 -15.20 18.35 -14.65
CA ASN A 51 -16.36 17.81 -15.37
C ASN A 51 -17.31 16.98 -14.47
N GLY A 52 -17.06 16.92 -13.16
CA GLY A 52 -17.85 16.16 -12.19
C GLY A 52 -17.49 14.67 -12.10
N PHE A 53 -16.54 14.17 -12.90
CA PHE A 53 -16.11 12.79 -12.83
C PHE A 53 -15.30 12.52 -11.56
N ARG A 54 -15.67 11.49 -10.80
CA ARG A 54 -14.92 11.05 -9.62
C ARG A 54 -13.96 9.93 -10.01
N HIS A 55 -12.67 10.18 -9.82
CA HIS A 55 -11.64 9.15 -9.93
C HIS A 55 -11.36 8.56 -8.55
N GLU A 56 -11.52 7.25 -8.44
CA GLU A 56 -11.18 6.46 -7.25
C GLU A 56 -9.70 6.08 -7.33
N PHE A 57 -8.89 6.47 -6.36
CA PHE A 57 -7.44 6.29 -6.48
C PHE A 57 -6.96 4.93 -5.98
N SER A 58 -7.44 4.47 -4.82
CA SER A 58 -7.10 3.14 -4.30
C SER A 58 -7.91 2.79 -3.05
N HIS A 59 -7.83 1.52 -2.68
CA HIS A 59 -8.11 1.00 -1.35
C HIS A 59 -6.85 1.07 -0.47
N ARG A 60 -7.04 1.11 0.86
CA ARG A 60 -5.93 1.03 1.83
C ARG A 60 -5.53 -0.42 2.01
N LEU A 61 -4.23 -0.71 2.08
CA LEU A 61 -3.76 -2.04 2.51
C LEU A 61 -3.98 -2.15 4.02
N ILE A 62 -4.57 -3.23 4.52
CA ILE A 62 -4.86 -3.36 5.96
C ILE A 62 -4.20 -4.59 6.58
N HIS A 63 -3.93 -5.62 5.78
CA HIS A 63 -3.26 -6.82 6.22
C HIS A 63 -2.49 -7.48 5.09
N VAL A 64 -1.31 -8.01 5.39
CA VAL A 64 -0.53 -8.87 4.52
C VAL A 64 -0.18 -10.13 5.29
N SER A 65 -0.30 -11.29 4.66
CA SER A 65 0.22 -12.53 5.22
C SER A 65 0.94 -13.39 4.19
N ALA A 66 1.90 -14.16 4.68
CA ALA A 66 2.60 -15.20 3.94
C ALA A 66 3.12 -16.26 4.91
N GLU A 67 3.18 -17.50 4.48
CA GLU A 67 3.89 -18.55 5.22
C GLU A 67 5.34 -18.60 4.69
N PHE A 68 6.30 -18.35 5.57
CA PHE A 68 7.73 -18.35 5.25
C PHE A 68 8.43 -19.35 6.15
N ASP A 69 9.00 -20.41 5.55
CA ASP A 69 9.70 -21.49 6.27
C ASP A 69 8.86 -22.12 7.41
N GLY A 70 7.56 -22.32 7.16
CA GLY A 70 6.61 -22.89 8.12
C GLY A 70 6.13 -21.92 9.22
N THR A 71 6.57 -20.67 9.19
CA THR A 71 6.11 -19.61 10.09
C THR A 71 5.12 -18.70 9.35
N LEU A 72 3.96 -18.46 9.97
CA LEU A 72 3.02 -17.47 9.48
C LEU A 72 3.53 -16.06 9.84
N VAL A 73 3.86 -15.28 8.82
CA VAL A 73 4.18 -13.86 8.97
C VAL A 73 2.97 -13.04 8.60
N GLU A 74 2.58 -12.14 9.47
CA GLU A 74 1.46 -11.22 9.28
C GLU A 74 1.90 -9.79 9.51
N VAL A 75 1.42 -8.85 8.70
CA VAL A 75 1.63 -7.41 8.88
C VAL A 75 0.29 -6.71 8.79
N THR A 76 -0.09 -5.96 9.82
CA THR A 76 -1.28 -5.10 9.80
C THR A 76 -0.87 -3.64 9.65
N PHE A 77 -1.69 -2.88 8.93
CA PHE A 77 -1.50 -1.45 8.68
C PHE A 77 -2.75 -0.70 9.12
N ASP A 78 -2.58 0.31 9.97
CA ASP A 78 -3.66 1.12 10.51
C ASP A 78 -3.28 2.60 10.59
N ASP A 79 -4.24 3.43 10.99
CA ASP A 79 -4.08 4.87 11.20
C ASP A 79 -3.57 5.61 9.96
N TYR A 80 -4.18 5.34 8.81
CA TYR A 80 -3.85 6.00 7.55
C TYR A 80 -4.23 7.47 7.59
N GLN A 81 -3.23 8.35 7.46
CA GLN A 81 -3.43 9.79 7.31
C GLN A 81 -2.27 10.44 6.55
N ASP A 82 -2.42 11.71 6.21
CA ASP A 82 -1.30 12.52 5.72
C ASP A 82 -0.45 12.93 6.94
N TRP A 83 0.72 12.27 7.09
CA TRP A 83 1.62 12.47 8.21
C TRP A 83 2.62 13.63 8.00
N ASN A 84 2.49 14.40 6.92
CA ASN A 84 3.31 15.59 6.73
C ASN A 84 2.94 16.68 7.74
N GLU A 85 3.85 17.62 7.97
CA GLU A 85 3.54 18.83 8.73
C GLU A 85 2.37 19.60 8.07
N SER A 86 1.65 20.41 8.86
CA SER A 86 0.45 21.14 8.41
C SER A 86 0.70 21.96 7.14
N ASP A 87 1.90 22.49 7.00
CA ASP A 87 2.27 23.41 5.93
C ASP A 87 2.68 22.67 4.65
N TYR A 88 2.80 21.34 4.71
CA TYR A 88 3.28 20.47 3.63
C TYR A 88 2.39 19.25 3.41
N LYS A 89 1.09 19.35 3.71
CA LYS A 89 0.13 18.31 3.34
C LYS A 89 0.19 18.06 1.84
N ALA A 90 0.33 16.78 1.48
CA ALA A 90 0.53 16.31 0.12
C ALA A 90 -0.66 15.46 -0.39
N ASP A 91 -1.71 15.30 0.44
CA ASP A 91 -2.85 14.40 0.18
C ASP A 91 -2.41 12.95 -0.07
N VAL A 92 -1.25 12.58 0.49
CA VAL A 92 -0.70 11.22 0.45
C VAL A 92 -0.90 10.58 1.81
N LEU A 93 -1.76 9.56 1.87
CA LEU A 93 -1.98 8.83 3.11
C LEU A 93 -0.93 7.73 3.29
N LEU A 94 -0.30 7.70 4.45
CA LEU A 94 0.63 6.64 4.88
C LEU A 94 0.08 5.98 6.14
N PRO A 95 0.34 4.67 6.38
CA PRO A 95 -0.06 4.01 7.62
C PRO A 95 0.69 4.61 8.80
N GLY A 96 -0.07 5.01 9.82
CA GLY A 96 0.45 5.54 11.08
C GLY A 96 1.01 4.47 12.00
N ARG A 97 0.50 3.24 11.88
CA ARG A 97 0.99 2.12 12.63
C ARG A 97 1.10 0.86 11.77
N ILE A 98 2.17 0.13 12.04
CA ILE A 98 2.54 -1.09 11.32
C ILE A 98 2.94 -2.12 12.36
N VAL A 99 2.18 -3.21 12.46
CA VAL A 99 2.45 -4.30 13.41
C VAL A 99 2.76 -5.56 12.64
N GLN A 100 3.93 -6.16 12.88
CA GLN A 100 4.28 -7.48 12.36
C GLN A 100 4.16 -8.53 13.45
N LYS A 101 3.57 -9.67 13.08
CA LYS A 101 3.52 -10.88 13.89
C LYS A 101 4.22 -12.04 13.17
N SER A 102 4.83 -12.91 13.96
CA SER A 102 5.32 -14.23 13.54
C SER A 102 4.67 -15.27 14.45
N ASP A 103 3.90 -16.18 13.85
CA ASP A 103 3.08 -17.17 14.57
C ASP A 103 2.25 -16.55 15.71
N GLY A 104 1.60 -15.42 15.40
CA GLY A 104 0.76 -14.66 16.33
C GLY A 104 1.52 -13.81 17.36
N THR A 105 2.84 -13.96 17.48
CA THR A 105 3.68 -13.16 18.40
C THR A 105 4.09 -11.85 17.74
N VAL A 106 3.83 -10.70 18.38
CA VAL A 106 4.27 -9.39 17.88
C VAL A 106 5.80 -9.32 17.95
N VAL A 107 6.43 -9.14 16.79
CA VAL A 107 7.88 -9.01 16.65
C VAL A 107 8.31 -7.59 16.27
N MET A 108 7.38 -6.78 15.76
CA MET A 108 7.59 -5.38 15.44
C MET A 108 6.27 -4.60 15.59
N ASP A 109 6.34 -3.41 16.18
CA ASP A 109 5.25 -2.44 16.27
C ASP A 109 5.86 -1.04 16.03
N LEU A 110 5.58 -0.47 14.88
CA LEU A 110 6.08 0.83 14.47
C LEU A 110 4.95 1.85 14.54
N THR A 111 5.25 3.02 15.11
CA THR A 111 4.37 4.19 15.04
C THR A 111 5.09 5.31 14.30
N LEU A 112 4.46 5.79 13.23
CA LEU A 112 4.91 6.95 12.48
C LEU A 112 4.52 8.22 13.24
N SER A 113 5.48 9.11 13.45
CA SER A 113 5.24 10.40 14.12
C SER A 113 5.15 11.56 13.14
N VAL A 114 5.90 11.49 12.04
CA VAL A 114 5.94 12.53 10.99
C VAL A 114 6.49 11.92 9.70
N SER A 115 6.00 12.40 8.55
CA SER A 115 6.59 12.15 7.24
C SER A 115 7.00 13.46 6.57
N ASN A 116 7.87 13.36 5.57
CA ASN A 116 8.10 14.44 4.62
C ASN A 116 8.11 13.84 3.21
N THR A 117 6.97 13.96 2.53
CA THR A 117 6.77 13.54 1.14
C THR A 117 6.86 14.72 0.18
N TYR A 118 7.42 15.85 0.62
CA TYR A 118 7.60 17.04 -0.22
C TYR A 118 8.49 16.68 -1.42
N ASN A 119 7.90 16.72 -2.61
CA ASN A 119 8.52 16.28 -3.85
C ASN A 119 8.74 17.47 -4.80
N PRO A 120 9.79 18.31 -4.64
CA PRO A 120 10.05 19.41 -5.53
C PRO A 120 10.74 18.93 -6.80
N TYR A 121 10.01 18.29 -7.72
CA TYR A 121 10.44 18.25 -9.13
C TYR A 121 9.93 19.52 -9.83
N VAL A 122 10.66 20.63 -9.68
CA VAL A 122 10.60 21.71 -10.66
C VAL A 122 11.81 21.55 -11.56
N VAL A 123 11.65 20.77 -12.64
CA VAL A 123 12.53 20.88 -13.80
C VAL A 123 11.73 21.58 -14.89
N MET A 124 11.87 22.90 -14.96
CA MET A 124 11.47 23.68 -16.14
C MET A 124 12.72 23.93 -16.97
N PRO A 125 12.96 23.18 -18.07
CA PRO A 125 13.97 23.58 -19.02
C PRO A 125 13.55 24.89 -19.70
N LEU A 126 14.45 25.86 -19.75
CA LEU A 126 14.30 27.08 -20.54
C LEU A 126 14.31 26.71 -22.03
N PRO A 127 13.44 27.31 -22.87
CA PRO A 127 13.44 27.04 -24.31
C PRO A 127 14.76 27.50 -24.96
N GLU A 128 15.17 26.81 -26.03
CA GLU A 128 16.47 26.97 -26.70
C GLU A 128 16.70 28.34 -27.38
N ASN A 129 15.77 29.28 -27.29
CA ASN A 129 15.81 30.55 -27.98
C ASN A 129 15.67 31.74 -27.02
N LEU A 130 16.82 32.28 -26.62
CA LEU A 130 17.01 33.72 -26.45
C LEU A 130 17.66 34.27 -27.72
#